data_AF-A0A971X8A9-F1
#
_entry.id   AF-A0A971X8A9-F1
#
_cell.length_a   1.000
_cell.length_b   1.000
_cell.length_c   1.000
_cell.angle_alpha   90.00
_cell.angle_beta   90.00
_cell.angle_gamma   90.00
#
_symmetry.space_group_name_H-M   'P 1'
#
loop_
_entity.id
_entity.type
_entity.pdbx_description
1 polymer ?
#
loop_
_entity_poly.entity_id
_entity_poly.type
_entity_poly.pdbx_seq_one_letter_code
_entity_poly.pdbx_strand_id
1 'polypeptide(L)'
;MSFIDNLKSTMKNFAQKTSDVVEVQKLNLAILQEKDQVKKLYTKIGEEVYRQFLLGNDLGFNDKCNEIALLEAKIEEFENKIMKLKNTKKCDGCGSEISADAAFCPKCGTKAS
;
A
#
# COMPACT_ATOMS: atom_id res chain seq x y z
N MET A 1 -6.18 -45.71 40.43
CA MET A 1 -5.32 -45.37 39.27
C MET A 1 -6.16 -45.47 37.99
N SER A 2 -6.86 -44.40 37.59
CA SER A 2 -7.74 -44.42 36.40
C SER A 2 -7.71 -43.09 35.62
N PHE A 3 -6.89 -42.14 36.05
CA PHE A 3 -6.73 -40.83 35.41
C PHE A 3 -5.68 -40.86 34.29
N ILE A 4 -4.64 -41.71 34.40
CA ILE A 4 -3.59 -41.80 33.37
C ILE A 4 -4.07 -42.62 32.15
N ASP A 5 -4.87 -43.67 32.35
CA ASP A 5 -5.38 -44.50 31.25
C ASP A 5 -6.38 -43.75 30.34
N ASN A 6 -7.22 -42.90 30.93
CA ASN A 6 -8.14 -42.05 30.18
C ASN A 6 -7.42 -40.89 29.46
N LEU A 7 -6.31 -40.39 30.00
CA LEU A 7 -5.49 -39.39 29.32
C LEU A 7 -4.78 -40.02 28.10
N LYS A 8 -4.27 -41.25 28.24
CA LYS A 8 -3.59 -41.98 27.18
C LYS A 8 -4.53 -42.39 26.05
N SER A 9 -5.77 -42.76 26.35
CA SER A 9 -6.80 -43.08 25.34
C SER A 9 -7.31 -41.81 24.62
N THR A 10 -7.49 -40.70 25.34
CA THR A 10 -7.86 -39.40 24.76
C THR A 10 -6.73 -38.85 23.87
N MET A 11 -5.47 -39.03 24.27
CA MET A 11 -4.30 -38.65 23.48
C MET A 11 -4.13 -39.52 22.22
N LYS A 12 -4.52 -40.80 22.28
CA LYS A 12 -4.53 -41.72 21.12
C LYS A 12 -5.52 -41.29 20.04
N ASN A 13 -6.68 -40.73 20.41
CA ASN A 13 -7.68 -40.23 19.48
C ASN A 13 -7.36 -38.85 18.89
N PHE A 14 -6.41 -38.12 19.49
CA PHE A 14 -5.93 -36.83 18.97
C PHE A 14 -4.80 -36.98 17.93
N ALA A 15 -4.17 -38.16 17.86
CA ALA A 15 -3.13 -38.46 16.87
C ALA A 15 -3.67 -38.58 15.42
N GLN A 16 -4.99 -38.66 15.24
CA GLN A 16 -5.63 -38.97 13.95
C GLN A 16 -6.24 -37.75 13.23
N LYS A 17 -6.13 -36.53 13.81
CA LYS A 17 -6.59 -35.26 13.21
C LYS A 17 -5.45 -34.29 12.88
N THR A 18 -4.23 -34.80 12.66
CA THR A 18 -3.07 -33.96 12.33
C THR A 18 -3.04 -33.54 10.86
N SER A 19 -3.67 -34.28 9.95
CA SER A 19 -3.70 -33.95 8.51
C SER A 19 -4.67 -32.82 8.18
N ASP A 20 -5.89 -32.88 8.72
CA ASP A 20 -6.98 -31.95 8.37
C ASP A 20 -6.69 -30.50 8.82
N VAL A 21 -5.98 -30.32 9.94
CA VAL A 21 -5.64 -28.99 10.46
C VAL A 21 -4.63 -28.28 9.55
N VAL A 22 -3.69 -29.02 8.96
CA VAL A 22 -2.71 -28.47 8.03
C VAL A 22 -3.38 -28.10 6.71
N GLU A 23 -4.33 -28.90 6.23
CA GLU A 23 -5.10 -28.58 5.03
C GLU A 23 -5.97 -27.33 5.23
N VAL A 24 -6.65 -27.22 6.38
CA VAL A 24 -7.43 -26.02 6.71
C VAL A 24 -6.54 -24.78 6.80
N GLN A 25 -5.35 -24.87 7.39
CA GLN A 25 -4.41 -23.74 7.42
C GLN A 25 -3.92 -23.36 6.02
N LYS A 26 -3.58 -24.33 5.16
CA LYS A 26 -3.20 -24.08 3.77
C LYS A 26 -4.34 -23.39 2.99
N LEU A 27 -5.57 -23.85 3.15
CA LEU A 27 -6.74 -23.25 2.52
C LEU A 27 -6.98 -21.83 3.04
N ASN A 28 -6.83 -21.57 4.35
CA ASN A 28 -6.94 -20.23 4.90
C ASN A 28 -5.87 -19.28 4.34
N LEU A 29 -4.63 -19.74 4.18
CA LEU A 29 -3.57 -18.96 3.53
C LEU A 29 -3.91 -18.65 2.07
N ALA A 30 -4.39 -19.65 1.32
CA ALA A 30 -4.84 -19.44 -0.06
C ALA A 30 -5.98 -18.42 -0.13
N ILE A 31 -6.98 -18.52 0.76
CA ILE A 31 -8.08 -17.54 0.85
C ILE A 31 -7.55 -16.13 1.13
N LEU A 32 -6.57 -15.98 2.03
CA LEU A 32 -5.97 -14.68 2.32
C LEU A 32 -5.22 -14.12 1.10
N GLN A 33 -4.49 -14.96 0.38
CA GLN A 33 -3.81 -14.58 -0.86
C GLN A 33 -4.79 -14.14 -1.94
N GLU A 34 -5.86 -14.90 -2.18
CA GLU A 34 -6.90 -14.54 -3.14
C GLU A 34 -7.59 -13.22 -2.75
N LYS A 35 -7.89 -13.02 -1.47
CA LYS A 35 -8.45 -11.75 -0.97
C LYS A 35 -7.51 -10.57 -1.20
N ASP A 36 -6.21 -10.74 -1.00
CA ASP A 36 -5.21 -9.71 -1.27
C ASP A 36 -5.11 -9.39 -2.78
N GLN A 37 -5.17 -10.41 -3.64
CA GLN A 37 -5.21 -10.21 -5.09
C GLN A 37 -6.45 -9.45 -5.54
N VAL A 38 -7.63 -9.81 -5.01
CA VAL A 38 -8.88 -9.08 -5.27
C VAL A 38 -8.77 -7.63 -4.84
N LYS A 39 -8.21 -7.36 -3.66
CA LYS A 39 -8.01 -5.99 -3.17
C LYS A 39 -7.08 -5.19 -4.09
N LYS A 40 -5.97 -5.77 -4.54
CA LYS A 40 -5.05 -5.16 -5.50
C LYS A 40 -5.74 -4.86 -6.83
N LEU A 41 -6.59 -5.76 -7.32
CA LEU A 41 -7.38 -5.53 -8.53
C LEU A 41 -8.36 -4.37 -8.35
N TYR A 42 -9.07 -4.29 -7.21
CA TYR A 42 -9.94 -3.14 -6.92
C TYR A 42 -9.18 -1.81 -6.91
N THR A 43 -7.97 -1.78 -6.34
CA THR A 43 -7.12 -0.58 -6.36
C THR A 43 -6.75 -0.20 -7.81
N LYS A 44 -6.30 -1.16 -8.63
CA LYS A 44 -5.96 -0.91 -10.04
C LYS A 44 -7.16 -0.44 -10.86
N ILE A 45 -8.34 -1.01 -10.62
CA ILE A 45 -9.58 -0.56 -11.28
C ILE A 45 -9.88 0.88 -10.87
N GLY A 46 -9.77 1.20 -9.58
CA GLY A 46 -9.96 2.57 -9.09
C GLY A 46 -8.98 3.57 -9.72
N GLU A 47 -7.71 3.19 -9.85
CA GLU A 47 -6.69 3.98 -10.55
C GLU A 47 -7.05 4.22 -12.02
N GLU A 48 -7.50 3.17 -12.73
CA GLU A 48 -7.90 3.29 -14.14
C GLU A 48 -9.16 4.15 -14.31
N VAL A 49 -10.13 4.04 -13.41
CA VAL A 49 -11.33 4.89 -13.37
C VAL A 49 -10.94 6.34 -13.14
N TYR A 50 -10.06 6.62 -12.16
CA TYR A 50 -9.57 7.97 -11.91
C TYR A 50 -8.78 8.52 -13.10
N ARG A 51 -7.97 7.69 -13.76
CA ARG A 51 -7.25 8.06 -14.98
C ARG A 51 -8.20 8.42 -16.11
N GLN A 52 -9.27 7.66 -16.31
CA GLN A 52 -10.30 7.98 -17.29
C GLN A 52 -11.05 9.27 -16.95
N PHE A 53 -11.30 9.54 -15.66
CA PHE A 53 -11.84 10.82 -15.21
C PHE A 53 -10.91 11.99 -15.56
N LEU A 54 -9.58 11.86 -15.36
CA LEU A 54 -8.61 12.89 -15.77
C LEU A 54 -8.60 13.13 -17.29
N LEU A 55 -8.97 12.12 -18.09
CA LEU A 55 -9.13 12.24 -19.54
C LEU A 55 -10.49 12.84 -19.95
N GLY A 56 -11.35 13.19 -19.00
CA GLY A 56 -12.66 13.80 -19.24
C GLY A 56 -13.79 12.81 -19.51
N ASN A 57 -13.58 11.51 -19.27
CA ASN A 57 -14.65 10.52 -19.36
C ASN A 57 -15.45 10.50 -18.05
N ASP A 58 -16.78 10.66 -18.17
CA ASP A 58 -17.68 10.52 -17.03
C ASP A 58 -18.09 9.06 -16.84
N LEU A 59 -17.57 8.44 -15.78
CA LEU A 59 -17.90 7.07 -15.39
C LEU A 59 -18.91 7.00 -14.23
N GLY A 60 -19.52 8.13 -13.86
CA GLY A 60 -20.45 8.21 -12.72
C GLY A 60 -19.75 8.18 -11.35
N PHE A 61 -18.44 8.38 -11.31
CA PHE A 61 -17.62 8.43 -10.09
C PHE A 61 -17.04 9.83 -9.83
N ASN A 62 -17.58 10.87 -10.45
CA ASN A 62 -17.04 12.24 -10.40
C ASN A 62 -16.88 12.75 -8.96
N ASP A 63 -17.82 12.47 -8.06
CA ASP A 63 -17.74 12.93 -6.67
C ASP A 63 -16.50 12.36 -5.95
N LYS A 64 -16.28 11.05 -6.08
CA LYS A 64 -15.11 10.37 -5.48
C LYS A 64 -13.82 10.79 -6.16
N CYS A 65 -13.82 10.99 -7.47
CA CYS A 65 -12.66 11.49 -8.19
C CYS A 65 -12.32 12.93 -7.79
N ASN A 66 -13.31 13.78 -7.59
CA ASN A 66 -13.12 15.13 -7.07
C ASN A 66 -12.55 15.12 -5.65
N GLU A 67 -13.03 14.24 -4.77
CA GLU A 67 -12.44 14.06 -3.44
C GLU A 67 -10.96 13.66 -3.51
N ILE A 68 -10.61 12.72 -4.40
CA ILE A 68 -9.21 12.32 -4.64
C ILE A 68 -8.39 13.52 -5.13
N ALA A 69 -8.88 14.27 -6.12
CA ALA A 69 -8.19 15.45 -6.64
C ALA A 69 -7.96 16.53 -5.56
N LEU A 70 -8.93 16.74 -4.67
CA LEU A 70 -8.80 17.66 -3.53
C LEU A 70 -7.77 17.16 -2.51
N LEU A 71 -7.69 15.86 -2.27
CA LEU A 71 -6.67 15.26 -1.39
C LEU A 71 -5.28 15.36 -2.01
N GLU A 72 -5.13 15.12 -3.31
CA GLU A 72 -3.87 15.28 -4.05
C GLU A 72 -3.38 16.73 -3.98
N ALA A 73 -4.26 17.71 -4.19
CA ALA A 73 -3.92 19.12 -4.05
C ALA A 73 -3.45 19.48 -2.63
N LYS A 74 -4.08 18.91 -1.59
CA LYS A 74 -3.64 19.08 -0.20
C LYS A 74 -2.28 18.43 0.07
N ILE A 75 -2.03 17.25 -0.50
CA ILE A 75 -0.72 16.58 -0.40
C ILE A 75 0.35 17.48 -1.01
N GLU A 76 0.12 18.03 -2.20
CA GLU A 76 1.04 18.97 -2.84
C GLU A 76 1.26 20.23 -1.98
N GLU A 77 0.21 20.77 -1.36
CA GLU A 77 0.34 21.89 -0.43
C GLU A 77 1.21 21.53 0.79
N PHE A 78 1.03 20.33 1.37
CA PHE A 78 1.83 19.87 2.50
C PHE A 78 3.29 19.60 2.10
N GLU A 79 3.54 18.99 0.94
CA GLU A 79 4.89 18.81 0.41
C GLU A 79 5.59 20.17 0.20
N ASN A 80 4.89 21.14 -0.38
CA ASN A 80 5.40 22.50 -0.56
C ASN A 80 5.69 23.18 0.78
N LYS A 81 4.85 23.00 1.80
CA LYS A 81 5.12 23.50 3.16
C LYS A 81 6.35 22.84 3.77
N ILE A 82 6.50 21.52 3.61
CA ILE A 82 7.69 20.79 4.07
C ILE A 82 8.94 21.33 3.38
N MET A 83 8.91 21.54 2.06
CA MET A 83 10.03 22.10 1.31
C MET A 83 10.42 23.50 1.77
N LYS A 84 9.43 24.37 2.02
CA LYS A 84 9.66 25.71 2.58
C LYS A 84 10.28 25.65 3.97
N LEU A 85 9.76 24.79 4.85
CA LEU A 85 10.27 24.64 6.22
C LEU A 85 11.68 24.05 6.25
N LYS A 86 11.99 23.11 5.35
CA LYS A 86 13.32 22.52 5.21
C LYS A 86 14.32 23.44 4.49
N ASN A 87 13.85 24.58 3.96
CA ASN A 87 14.62 25.45 3.08
C ASN A 87 15.30 24.66 1.96
N THR A 88 14.52 23.79 1.31
CA THR A 88 14.94 22.90 0.23
C THR A 88 14.07 23.13 -1.00
N LYS A 89 14.66 22.98 -2.19
CA LYS A 89 14.00 23.04 -3.50
C LYS A 89 14.28 21.77 -4.29
N LYS A 90 13.45 21.43 -5.28
CA LYS A 90 13.74 20.35 -6.22
C LYS A 90 14.75 20.85 -7.25
N CYS A 91 15.74 20.03 -7.58
CA CYS A 91 16.69 20.34 -8.64
C CYS A 91 16.04 20.21 -10.02
N ASP A 92 16.19 21.24 -10.87
CA ASP A 92 15.65 21.27 -12.23
C ASP A 92 16.20 20.16 -13.15
N GLY A 93 17.41 19.68 -12.88
CA GLY A 93 18.06 18.66 -13.71
C GLY A 93 17.75 17.21 -13.34
N CYS A 94 17.48 16.92 -12.06
CA CYS A 94 17.30 15.54 -11.59
C CYS A 94 16.15 15.33 -10.60
N GLY A 95 15.43 16.39 -10.21
CA GLY A 95 14.32 16.33 -9.25
C GLY A 95 14.72 16.06 -7.79
N SER A 96 16.02 15.92 -7.48
CA SER A 96 16.48 15.71 -6.11
C SER A 96 16.23 16.93 -5.24
N GLU A 97 15.83 16.71 -3.98
CA GLU A 97 15.73 17.77 -2.97
C GLU A 97 17.14 18.30 -2.63
N ILE A 98 17.36 19.59 -2.89
CA ILE A 98 18.59 20.30 -2.60
C ILE A 98 18.29 21.51 -1.71
N SER A 99 19.24 22.00 -0.94
CA SER A 99 19.02 23.24 -0.19
C SER A 99 18.66 24.39 -1.13
N ALA A 100 17.75 25.28 -0.72
CA ALA A 100 17.36 26.46 -1.48
C ALA A 100 18.57 27.36 -1.79
N ASP A 101 19.54 27.39 -0.87
CA ASP A 101 20.79 28.16 -0.97
C ASP A 101 21.93 27.40 -1.66
N ALA A 102 21.71 26.13 -2.05
CA ALA A 102 22.71 25.40 -2.81
C ALA A 102 22.92 26.11 -4.15
N ALA A 103 24.18 26.29 -4.57
CA ALA A 103 24.52 26.83 -5.88
C ALA A 103 24.51 25.77 -7.00
N PHE A 104 24.72 24.50 -6.63
CA PHE A 104 24.75 23.35 -7.52
C PHE A 104 24.13 22.13 -6.85
N CYS A 105 23.49 21.27 -7.63
CA CYS A 105 22.94 20.01 -7.13
C CYS A 105 24.08 19.01 -6.80
N PRO A 106 24.16 18.49 -5.56
CA PRO A 106 25.18 17.51 -5.19
C PRO A 106 24.99 16.15 -5.87
N LYS A 107 23.83 15.88 -6.47
CA LYS A 107 23.51 14.62 -7.14
C LYS A 107 23.86 14.63 -8.63
N CYS A 108 23.57 15.73 -9.33
CA CYS A 108 23.71 15.79 -10.81
C CYS A 108 24.57 16.96 -11.32
N GLY A 109 25.07 17.83 -10.43
CA GLY A 109 25.89 18.98 -10.81
C GLY A 109 25.14 20.12 -11.51
N THR A 110 23.83 19.99 -11.75
CA THR A 110 23.02 21.07 -12.35
C THR A 110 23.04 22.29 -11.45
N LYS A 111 23.26 23.48 -12.02
CA LYS A 111 23.20 24.75 -11.28
C LYS A 111 21.81 24.89 -10.67
N ALA A 112 21.77 25.11 -9.36
CA ALA A 112 20.54 25.25 -8.62
C ALA A 112 19.96 26.64 -8.91
N SER A 113 18.85 26.71 -9.65
CA SER A 113 18.11 27.95 -9.90
C SER A 113 17.10 28.23 -8.80
#